data_AF-A0AAP0LCT6-F1
#
_entry.id   AF-A0AAP0LCT6-F1
#
_cell.length_a   1.000
_cell.length_b   1.000
_cell.length_c   1.000
_cell.angle_alpha   90.00
_cell.angle_beta   90.00
_cell.angle_gamma   90.00
#
_symmetry.space_group_name_H-M   'P 1'
#
loop_
_entity.id
_entity.type
_entity.pdbx_description
1 polymer ?
#
loop_
_entity_poly.entity_id
_entity_poly.type
_entity_poly.pdbx_seq_one_letter_code
_entity_poly.pdbx_strand_id
1 'polypeptide(L)' 'MRKAKYAILLIGTPALSRPIELFKQLEALYPDVYRNVHEYGNRYCKGVQVTMKSYTI' A
#
# COMPACT_ATOMS: atom_id res chain seq x y z
N MET A 1 -14.73 9.98 17.75
CA MET A 1 -14.31 10.10 16.34
C MET A 1 -15.57 10.12 15.46
N ARG A 2 -15.75 11.12 14.59
CA ARG A 2 -16.91 11.20 13.68
C ARG A 2 -16.61 10.39 12.41
N LYS A 3 -17.45 9.43 12.06
CA LYS A 3 -17.32 8.65 10.80
C LYS A 3 -17.92 9.46 9.65
N ALA A 4 -17.08 9.86 8.70
CA ALA A 4 -17.54 10.47 7.46
C ALA A 4 -18.07 9.38 6.52
N LYS A 5 -19.16 9.67 5.79
CA LYS A 5 -19.71 8.76 4.78
C LYS A 5 -18.89 8.75 3.48
N TYR A 6 -18.20 9.85 3.19
CA TYR A 6 -17.42 10.05 1.97
C TYR A 6 -16.06 10.63 2.32
N ALA A 7 -15.04 10.25 1.55
CA ALA A 7 -13.69 10.78 1.64
C ALA A 7 -13.20 11.15 0.24
N ILE A 8 -12.50 12.27 0.12
CA ILE A 8 -11.87 12.75 -1.12
C ILE A 8 -10.40 13.01 -0.81
N LEU A 9 -9.51 12.46 -1.63
CA LEU A 9 -8.08 12.74 -1.55
C LEU A 9 -7.75 13.90 -2.49
N LEU A 10 -7.18 14.96 -1.93
CA LEU A 10 -6.67 16.11 -2.68
C LEU A 10 -5.14 16.04 -2.69
N ILE A 11 -4.54 15.88 -3.87
CA ILE A 11 -3.08 15.84 -4.04
C ILE A 11 -2.69 16.58 -5.32
N GLY A 12 -1.65 17.44 -5.21
CA GLY A 12 -1.20 18.30 -6.32
C GLY A 12 -0.25 17.62 -7.31
N THR A 13 0.46 16.57 -6.89
CA THR A 13 1.44 15.87 -7.72
C THR A 13 1.41 14.38 -7.38
N PRO A 14 0.78 13.51 -8.20
CA PRO A 14 0.77 12.09 -7.95
C PRO A 14 2.06 11.40 -8.45
N ALA A 15 3.16 12.13 -8.69
CA ALA A 15 4.41 11.61 -9.28
C ALA A 15 5.10 10.62 -8.34
N LEU A 16 4.55 9.42 -8.31
CA LEU A 16 4.99 8.28 -7.54
C LEU A 16 5.61 7.32 -8.54
N SER A 17 6.90 7.08 -8.37
CA SER A 17 7.69 6.28 -9.31
C SER A 17 7.44 4.79 -9.11
N ARG A 18 6.98 4.41 -7.92
CA ARG A 18 6.74 3.04 -7.49
C ARG A 18 5.31 2.91 -6.97
N PRO A 19 4.57 1.85 -7.37
CA PRO A 19 3.20 1.65 -6.91
C PRO A 19 3.04 1.60 -5.38
N ILE A 20 4.07 1.21 -4.63
CA ILE A 20 4.05 1.11 -3.16
C ILE A 20 3.82 2.46 -2.48
N GLU A 21 4.22 3.56 -3.12
CA GLU A 21 4.09 4.90 -2.55
C GLU A 21 2.63 5.36 -2.48
N LEU A 22 1.75 4.77 -3.31
CA LEU A 22 0.30 5.02 -3.29
C LEU A 22 -0.40 4.32 -2.12
N PHE A 23 0.20 3.29 -1.52
CA PHE A 23 -0.47 2.41 -0.57
C PHE A 23 -1.11 3.20 0.58
N LYS A 24 -0.38 4.13 1.19
CA LYS A 24 -0.89 4.90 2.34
C LYS A 24 -2.05 5.83 1.99
N GLN A 25 -2.05 6.37 0.78
CA GLN A 25 -3.15 7.22 0.32
C GLN A 25 -4.41 6.38 0.10
N LEU A 26 -4.26 5.18 -0.47
CA LEU A 26 -5.35 4.25 -0.71
C LEU A 26 -5.88 3.62 0.59
N GLU A 27 -5.00 3.26 1.52
CA GLU A 27 -5.35 2.77 2.87
C GLU A 27 -6.13 3.83 3.65
N ALA A 28 -5.76 5.11 3.54
CA ALA A 28 -6.48 6.20 4.20
C ALA A 28 -7.90 6.41 3.64
N LEU A 29 -8.10 6.21 2.33
CA LEU A 29 -9.40 6.36 1.68
C LEU A 29 -10.30 5.12 1.81
N TYR A 30 -9.72 3.93 1.68
CA TYR A 30 -10.42 2.65 1.66
C TYR A 30 -9.69 1.63 2.54
N PRO A 31 -9.67 1.84 3.87
CA PRO A 31 -8.93 1.00 4.81
C PRO A 31 -9.41 -0.45 4.77
N ASP A 32 -10.65 -0.72 4.35
CA ASP A 32 -11.17 -2.08 4.24
C ASP A 32 -10.67 -2.86 3.02
N VAL A 33 -10.22 -2.15 1.98
CA VAL A 33 -9.71 -2.76 0.74
C VAL A 33 -8.19 -2.86 0.80
N TYR A 34 -7.52 -1.83 1.31
CA TYR A 34 -6.06 -1.71 1.31
C TYR A 34 -5.49 -1.87 2.72
N ARG A 35 -5.70 -3.03 3.34
CA ARG A 35 -5.31 -3.32 4.73
C ARG A 35 -3.86 -3.75 4.89
N ASN A 36 -3.32 -4.45 3.89
CA ASN A 36 -2.05 -5.14 4.02
C ASN A 36 -1.09 -4.71 2.90
N VAL A 37 0.02 -4.10 3.31
CA VAL A 37 1.08 -3.65 2.42
C VAL A 37 1.71 -4.80 1.61
N HIS A 38 1.78 -6.01 2.18
CA HIS A 38 2.30 -7.20 1.50
C HIS A 38 1.36 -7.69 0.40
N GLU A 39 0.05 -7.71 0.65
CA GLU A 39 -0.94 -8.09 -0.36
C GLU A 39 -0.94 -7.08 -1.52
N TYR A 40 -0.93 -5.78 -1.18
CA TYR A 40 -0.78 -4.71 -2.16
C TYR A 40 0.54 -4.82 -2.95
N GLY A 41 1.64 -5.10 -2.26
CA GLY A 41 2.97 -5.27 -2.84
C GLY A 41 3.06 -6.45 -3.80
N ASN A 42 2.47 -7.60 -3.43
CA ASN A 42 2.38 -8.77 -4.28
C ASN A 42 1.55 -8.48 -5.54
N ARG A 43 0.43 -7.76 -5.39
CA ARG A 43 -0.50 -7.46 -6.49
C ARG A 43 0.00 -6.39 -7.46
N TYR A 44 0.61 -5.31 -6.95
CA TYR A 44 0.91 -4.11 -7.75
C TYR A 44 2.40 -3.76 -7.83
N CYS A 45 3.23 -4.24 -6.90
CA CYS A 45 4.65 -3.87 -6.85
C CYS A 45 5.58 -4.98 -7.38
N LYS A 46 5.03 -6.11 -7.86
CA LYS A 46 5.79 -7.34 -8.16
C LYS A 46 6.71 -7.73 -7.00
N GLY A 47 6.24 -7.52 -5.77
CA GLY A 47 7.02 -7.75 -4.56
C GLY A 47 7.43 -9.21 -4.47
N VAL A 48 8.74 -9.48 -4.59
CA VAL A 48 9.28 -10.81 -4.31
C VAL A 48 9.46 -10.90 -2.80
N GLN A 49 8.78 -11.85 -2.15
CA GLN A 49 9.09 -12.18 -0.77
C GLN A 49 10.44 -12.89 -0.75
N VAL A 50 11.48 -12.18 -0.33
CA VAL A 50 12.79 -12.80 -0.10
C VAL A 50 12.67 -13.60 1.20
N THR A 51 12.39 -14.89 1.07
CA THR A 51 12.63 -15.81 2.17
C THR A 51 14.13 -15.81 2.42
N MET A 52 14.57 -15.21 3.53
CA MET A 52 15.92 -15.40 4.05
C MET A 52 16.08 -16.89 4.30
N LYS A 53 16.63 -17.62 3.33
CA LYS A 53 17.06 -19.00 3.57
C LYS A 53 18.22 -18.89 4.54
N SER A 54 18.02 -19.37 5.77
CA SER A 54 19.06 -19.50 6.77
C SER A 54 20.22 -20.29 6.15
N TYR A 55 21.25 -19.57 5.72
CA TYR A 55 22.49 -20.18 5.26
C TYR A 55 23.24 -20.56 6.54
N THR A 56 23.07 -21.81 6.98
CA THR A 56 23.95 -22.40 7.98
C THR A 56 25.32 -22.54 7.31
N ILE A 57 26.34 -21.90 7.90
CA ILE A 57 27.74 -22.07 7.51
C ILE A 57 28.14 -23.53 7.75
#